data_AF-A0A6G2PX94-F1
#
_entry.id   AF-A0A6G2PX94-F1
#
_cell.length_a   1.000
_cell.length_b   1.000
_cell.length_c   1.000
_cell.angle_alpha   90.00
_cell.angle_beta   90.00
_cell.angle_gamma   90.00
#
_symmetry.space_group_name_H-M   'P 1'
#
loop_
_entity.id
_entity.type
_entity.pdbx_description
1 polymer ?
#
loop_
_entity_poly.entity_id
_entity_poly.type
_entity_poly.pdbx_seq_one_letter_code
_entity_poly.pdbx_strand_id
1 'polypeptide(L)'
;RLPVAIRASETAEGRARLYRKANARDRAAAALRSAARTRLAPLVGVPVAQAHAPEALLPVLSAHLPGDGQDLRPLLFGPPPGDDTALIALTDQLDALEREVRRS
;
A
#
# COMPACT_ATOMS: atom_id res chain seq x y z
N ARG A 1 14.65 42.46 -31.66
CA ARG A 1 14.34 42.76 -30.24
C ARG A 1 12.91 42.29 -29.97
N LEU A 2 12.76 41.17 -29.26
CA LEU A 2 11.57 40.75 -28.51
C LEU A 2 11.93 39.46 -27.77
N PRO A 3 12.06 39.48 -26.42
CA PRO A 3 12.32 38.27 -25.66
C PRO A 3 10.98 37.55 -25.43
N VAL A 4 10.94 36.26 -25.77
CA VAL A 4 9.83 35.37 -25.41
C VAL A 4 9.91 35.14 -23.90
N ALA A 5 9.00 35.78 -23.15
CA ALA A 5 8.78 35.45 -21.75
C ALA A 5 8.11 34.08 -21.66
N ILE A 6 8.90 33.00 -21.60
CA ILE A 6 8.37 31.70 -21.20
C ILE A 6 8.03 31.81 -19.71
N ARG A 7 6.75 31.60 -19.43
CA ARG A 7 6.06 31.90 -18.19
C ARG A 7 6.63 31.08 -17.04
N ALA A 8 7.05 31.78 -15.98
CA ALA A 8 7.39 31.21 -14.68
C ALA A 8 6.24 30.40 -14.01
N SER A 9 5.07 30.29 -14.63
CA SER A 9 3.91 29.53 -14.16
C SER A 9 3.95 28.04 -14.53
N GLU A 10 4.71 27.64 -15.54
CA GLU A 10 4.73 26.26 -16.05
C GLU A 10 5.38 25.27 -15.06
N THR A 11 6.36 25.75 -14.29
CA THR A 11 7.03 24.94 -13.26
C THR A 11 6.16 24.74 -12.01
N ALA A 12 5.19 25.62 -11.74
CA ALA A 12 4.29 25.47 -10.59
C ALA A 12 3.15 24.50 -10.88
N GLU A 13 2.55 24.58 -12.07
CA GLU A 13 1.43 23.72 -12.46
C GLU A 13 1.85 22.26 -12.67
N GLY A 14 3.03 22.03 -13.27
CA GLY A 14 3.61 20.69 -13.41
C GLY A 14 3.85 20.02 -12.05
N ARG A 15 4.43 20.74 -11.08
CA ARG A 15 4.63 20.23 -9.71
C ARG A 15 3.33 19.96 -8.98
N ALA A 16 2.34 20.85 -9.12
CA ALA A 16 1.02 20.63 -8.50
C ALA A 16 0.36 19.34 -9.02
N ARG A 17 0.47 19.03 -10.32
CA ARG A 17 -0.02 17.77 -10.90
C ARG A 17 0.73 16.56 -10.36
N LEU A 18 2.06 16.64 -10.25
CA LEU A 18 2.89 15.56 -9.69
C LEU A 18 2.57 15.29 -8.22
N TYR A 19 2.46 16.33 -7.38
CA TYR A 19 2.08 16.18 -5.97
C TYR A 19 0.68 15.61 -5.81
N ARG A 20 -0.29 16.03 -6.65
CA ARG A 20 -1.63 15.41 -6.64
C ARG A 20 -1.58 13.92 -6.97
N LYS A 21 -0.77 13.53 -7.95
CA LYS A 21 -0.59 12.11 -8.33
C LYS A 21 0.09 11.31 -7.22
N ALA A 22 1.14 11.84 -6.60
CA ALA A 22 1.78 11.21 -5.43
C ALA A 22 0.79 11.04 -4.28
N ASN A 23 0.10 12.11 -3.88
CA ASN A 23 -0.90 12.06 -2.82
C ASN A 23 -2.06 11.10 -3.11
N ALA A 24 -2.41 10.88 -4.38
CA ALA A 24 -3.42 9.90 -4.77
C ALA A 24 -2.92 8.46 -4.58
N ARG A 25 -1.66 8.17 -4.97
CA ARG A 25 -1.03 6.86 -4.77
C ARG A 25 -0.89 6.51 -3.30
N ASP A 26 -0.45 7.47 -2.48
CA ASP A 26 -0.28 7.26 -1.04
C ASP A 26 -1.60 6.87 -0.37
N ARG A 27 -2.67 7.60 -0.71
CA ARG A 27 -4.02 7.30 -0.22
C ARG A 27 -4.53 5.96 -0.74
N ALA A 28 -4.30 5.64 -2.01
CA ALA A 28 -4.69 4.35 -2.58
C ALA A 28 -3.99 3.19 -1.87
N ALA A 29 -2.67 3.26 -1.69
CA ALA A 29 -1.89 2.24 -0.99
C ALA A 29 -2.34 2.06 0.47
N ALA A 30 -2.60 3.17 1.18
CA ALA A 30 -3.11 3.12 2.54
C ALA A 30 -4.50 2.45 2.62
N ALA A 31 -5.41 2.78 1.69
CA ALA A 31 -6.73 2.19 1.62
C ALA A 31 -6.68 0.69 1.31
N LEU A 32 -5.87 0.27 0.32
CA LEU A 32 -5.67 -1.13 -0.05
C LEU A 32 -5.15 -1.95 1.14
N ARG A 33 -4.08 -1.48 1.80
CA ARG A 33 -3.52 -2.14 2.98
C ARG A 33 -4.51 -2.20 4.13
N SER A 34 -5.24 -1.12 4.40
CA SER A 34 -6.25 -1.09 5.46
C SER A 34 -7.36 -2.11 5.21
N ALA A 35 -7.87 -2.17 3.98
CA ALA A 35 -8.89 -3.11 3.58
C ALA A 35 -8.39 -4.56 3.66
N ALA A 36 -7.17 -4.84 3.17
CA ALA A 36 -6.55 -6.16 3.27
C ALA A 36 -6.41 -6.63 4.72
N ARG A 37 -5.85 -5.80 5.61
CA ARG A 37 -5.72 -6.13 7.04
C ARG A 37 -7.07 -6.42 7.71
N THR A 38 -8.08 -5.61 7.38
CA THR A 38 -9.45 -5.79 7.90
C THR A 38 -10.06 -7.13 7.48
N ARG A 39 -9.79 -7.58 6.25
CA ARG A 39 -10.25 -8.88 5.74
C ARG A 39 -9.43 -10.04 6.28
N LEU A 40 -8.11 -9.86 6.46
CA LEU A 40 -7.20 -10.88 6.97
C LEU A 40 -7.42 -11.19 8.45
N ALA A 41 -7.66 -10.17 9.28
CA ALA A 41 -7.78 -10.32 10.72
C ALA A 41 -8.76 -11.44 11.17
N PRO A 42 -10.03 -11.49 10.72
CA PRO A 42 -10.93 -12.56 11.12
C PRO A 42 -10.54 -13.93 10.57
N LEU A 43 -9.81 -14.02 9.45
CA LEU A 43 -9.37 -15.30 8.89
C LEU A 43 -8.33 -15.98 9.78
N VAL A 44 -7.54 -15.19 10.52
CA VAL A 44 -6.49 -15.68 11.41
C VAL A 44 -6.83 -15.51 12.90
N GLY A 45 -8.09 -15.19 13.23
CA GLY A 45 -8.56 -15.08 14.62
C GLY A 45 -8.16 -13.80 15.35
N VAL A 46 -7.68 -12.76 14.66
CA VAL A 46 -7.37 -11.46 15.24
C VAL A 46 -8.61 -10.57 15.24
N PRO A 47 -8.96 -9.89 16.36
CA PRO A 47 -10.04 -8.92 16.38
C PRO A 47 -9.83 -7.81 15.36
N VAL A 48 -10.86 -7.43 14.60
CA VAL A 48 -10.77 -6.37 13.56
C VAL A 48 -10.25 -5.05 14.13
N ALA A 49 -10.58 -4.71 15.38
CA ALA A 49 -10.06 -3.52 16.07
C ALA A 49 -8.53 -3.51 16.22
N GLN A 50 -7.89 -4.69 16.20
CA GLN A 50 -6.44 -4.87 16.29
C GLN A 50 -5.78 -5.12 14.93
N ALA A 51 -6.55 -5.19 13.84
CA ALA A 51 -6.04 -5.45 12.48
C ALA A 51 -5.00 -4.41 12.01
N HIS A 52 -5.00 -3.22 12.59
CA HIS A 52 -4.10 -2.14 12.22
C HIS A 52 -2.86 -2.02 13.13
N ALA A 53 -2.74 -2.88 14.13
CA ALA A 53 -1.56 -2.99 14.99
C ALA A 53 -0.61 -4.04 14.42
N PRO A 54 0.58 -3.67 13.90
CA PRO A 54 1.55 -4.62 13.36
C PRO A 54 1.91 -5.73 14.36
N GLU A 55 2.07 -5.38 15.63
CA GLU A 55 2.42 -6.28 16.73
C GLU A 55 1.33 -7.31 17.05
N ALA A 56 0.06 -7.02 16.74
CA ALA A 56 -1.04 -7.96 16.94
C ALA A 56 -1.25 -8.86 15.71
N LEU A 57 -1.15 -8.30 14.50
CA LEU A 57 -1.49 -9.01 13.27
C LEU A 57 -0.33 -9.83 12.70
N LEU A 58 0.89 -9.29 12.67
CA LEU A 58 2.01 -9.92 11.96
C LEU A 58 2.43 -11.27 12.57
N PRO A 59 2.56 -11.43 13.91
CA PRO A 59 2.96 -12.72 14.48
C PRO A 59 1.96 -13.83 14.16
N VAL A 60 0.66 -13.51 14.19
CA VAL A 60 -0.41 -14.48 13.92
C VAL A 60 -0.43 -14.86 12.44
N LEU A 61 -0.31 -13.89 11.53
CA LEU A 61 -0.20 -14.18 10.09
C LEU A 61 1.02 -15.02 9.76
N SER A 62 2.19 -14.71 10.34
CA SER A 62 3.42 -15.47 10.10
C SER A 62 3.36 -16.89 10.63
N ALA A 63 2.60 -17.14 11.70
CA ALA A 63 2.38 -18.50 12.21
C ALA A 63 1.37 -19.30 11.36
N HIS A 64 0.44 -18.61 10.70
CA HIS A 64 -0.58 -19.24 9.85
C HIS A 64 -0.05 -19.60 8.46
N LEU A 65 0.88 -18.81 7.91
CA LEU A 65 1.42 -19.06 6.59
C LEU A 65 2.60 -20.05 6.67
N PRO A 66 2.68 -21.04 5.76
CA PRO A 66 3.91 -21.80 5.59
C PRO A 66 5.06 -20.82 5.28
N GLY A 67 6.28 -21.13 5.75
CA GLY A 67 7.42 -20.22 5.91
C GLY A 67 8.04 -19.61 4.64
N ASP A 68 7.21 -19.17 3.70
CA ASP A 68 7.56 -18.67 2.39
C ASP A 68 7.89 -17.18 2.47
N GLY A 69 9.04 -16.85 3.08
CA GLY A 69 9.96 -15.73 2.81
C GLY A 69 9.48 -14.29 2.49
N GLN A 70 8.19 -14.01 2.36
CA GLN A 70 7.67 -12.69 2.04
C GLN A 70 7.59 -11.87 3.33
N ASP A 71 8.33 -10.77 3.36
CA ASP A 71 8.23 -9.83 4.46
C ASP A 71 6.86 -9.16 4.46
N LEU A 72 6.00 -9.57 5.40
CA LEU A 72 4.63 -9.08 5.56
C LEU A 72 4.59 -7.62 6.02
N ARG A 73 5.64 -7.14 6.70
CA ARG A 73 5.66 -5.79 7.26
C ARG A 73 5.68 -4.70 6.18
N PRO A 74 6.57 -4.68 5.18
CA PRO A 74 6.51 -3.69 4.10
C PRO A 74 5.26 -3.86 3.22
N LEU A 75 4.74 -5.07 3.09
CA LEU A 75 3.51 -5.34 2.34
C LEU A 75 2.29 -4.70 3.02
N LEU A 76 2.09 -4.94 4.31
CA LEU A 76 0.90 -4.51 5.05
C LEU A 76 1.04 -3.15 5.74
N PHE A 77 2.26 -2.73 6.10
CA PHE A 77 2.55 -1.54 6.91
C PHE A 77 3.71 -0.69 6.34
N GLY A 78 4.14 -0.95 5.12
CA GLY A 78 5.28 -0.28 4.51
C GLY A 78 4.99 1.13 3.99
N PRO A 79 6.04 1.78 3.44
CA PRO A 79 5.91 3.08 2.80
C PRO A 79 4.99 3.01 1.57
N PRO A 80 4.48 4.16 1.09
CA PRO A 80 3.72 4.20 -0.14
C PRO A 80 4.57 3.84 -1.37
N PRO A 81 3.96 3.29 -2.43
CA PRO A 81 4.66 2.92 -3.66
C PRO A 81 5.20 4.15 -4.42
N GLY A 82 6.41 4.02 -4.95
CA GLY A 82 7.13 5.09 -5.65
C GLY A 82 6.54 5.48 -7.00
N ASP A 83 5.72 4.62 -7.60
CA ASP A 83 5.03 4.83 -8.87
C ASP A 83 3.73 3.99 -8.97
N ASP A 84 3.03 4.10 -10.11
CA ASP A 84 1.78 3.38 -10.36
C ASP A 84 2.01 1.86 -10.54
N THR A 85 3.15 1.47 -11.12
CA THR A 85 3.51 0.05 -11.31
C THR A 85 3.68 -0.66 -9.98
N ALA A 86 4.36 -0.03 -9.03
CA ALA A 86 4.52 -0.51 -7.67
C ALA A 86 3.18 -0.54 -6.90
N LEU A 87 2.25 0.38 -7.20
CA LEU A 87 0.89 0.34 -6.64
C LEU A 87 0.07 -0.85 -7.17
N ILE A 88 0.20 -1.16 -8.46
CA ILE A 88 -0.42 -2.36 -9.06
C ILE A 88 0.17 -3.62 -8.45
N ALA A 89 1.50 -3.71 -8.39
CA ALA A 89 2.19 -4.84 -7.76
C ALA A 89 1.79 -5.04 -6.29
N LEU A 90 1.63 -3.93 -5.53
CA LEU A 90 1.12 -3.98 -4.16
C LEU A 90 -0.28 -4.60 -4.10
N THR A 91 -1.16 -4.26 -5.03
CA THR A 91 -2.52 -4.83 -5.10
C THR A 91 -2.46 -6.33 -5.34
N ASP A 92 -1.68 -6.77 -6.34
CA ASP A 92 -1.53 -8.19 -6.67
C ASP A 92 -0.96 -9.00 -5.50
N GLN A 93 0.03 -8.45 -4.78
CA GLN A 93 0.63 -9.07 -3.60
C GLN A 93 -0.36 -9.18 -2.44
N LEU A 94 -1.17 -8.15 -2.18
CA LEU A 94 -2.20 -8.20 -1.13
C LEU A 94 -3.28 -9.23 -1.44
N ASP A 95 -3.72 -9.31 -2.70
CA ASP A 95 -4.72 -10.29 -3.13
C ASP A 95 -4.15 -11.72 -3.09
N ALA A 96 -2.86 -11.89 -3.44
CA ALA A 96 -2.18 -13.18 -3.33
C ALA A 96 -2.09 -13.64 -1.86
N LEU A 97 -1.70 -12.75 -0.96
CA LEU A 97 -1.66 -13.00 0.47
C LEU A 97 -3.04 -13.40 1.03
N GLU A 98 -4.09 -12.66 0.68
CA GLU A 98 -5.45 -12.99 1.12
C GLU A 98 -5.91 -14.37 0.62
N ARG A 99 -5.59 -14.70 -0.63
CA ARG A 99 -5.88 -16.03 -1.19
C ARG A 99 -5.09 -17.14 -0.50
N GLU A 100 -3.84 -16.89 -0.13
CA GLU A 100 -3.00 -17.87 0.57
C GLU A 100 -3.54 -18.17 1.97
N VAL A 101 -3.85 -17.13 2.75
CA VAL A 101 -4.44 -17.29 4.09
C VAL A 101 -5.76 -18.06 4.04
N ARG A 102 -6.58 -17.88 3.00
CA ARG A 102 -7.84 -18.63 2.83
C ARG A 102 -7.65 -20.10 2.45
N ARG A 103 -6.49 -20.47 1.92
CA ARG A 103 -6.19 -21.83 1.44
C ARG A 103 -5.40 -22.67 2.45
N SER A 104 -4.73 -22.00 3.40
CA SER A 104 -4.05 -22.64 4.54
C SER A 104 -5.04 -23.07 5.62
#